data_AF-A0A5D2LM08-F1
#
_entry.id   AF-A0A5D2LM08-F1
#
_cell.length_a   1.000
_cell.length_b   1.000
_cell.length_c   1.000
_cell.angle_alpha   90.00
_cell.angle_beta   90.00
_cell.angle_gamma   90.00
#
_symmetry.space_group_name_H-M   'P 1'
#
loop_
_entity.id
_entity.type
_entity.pdbx_description
1 polymer ?
#
loop_
_entity_poly.entity_id
_entity_poly.type
_entity_poly.pdbx_seq_one_letter_code
_entity_poly.pdbx_strand_id
1 'polypeptide(L)'
;MEKTDGIGKENGSTEEKQSFKDGSICGYNSLHRLLSANLKPQLYQEVSRLLLGLNCGTTLETIVPPESAKALSSKHEFDLQAFKFSADKELLREPQVRAGLIKNSIALPTTAPFSDQKKAIFEKLGPIIGAAGTLGVNILCLQEAWMMPFAFCTREKRWCEFAKPVNGESTQFLQEFALKYNMVIISSILERDINNGKTHWNTTVIIGNCGNIIGKHRKNHIPRVGDFNESRY
;
A
#
# COMPACT_ATOMS: atom_id res chain seq x y z
N MET A 1 -39.66 35.70 -53.33
CA MET A 1 -39.24 36.51 -52.17
C MET A 1 -40.05 36.08 -50.97
N GLU A 2 -39.53 35.60 -49.86
CA GLU A 2 -38.27 34.96 -49.47
C GLU A 2 -38.53 34.49 -48.01
N LYS A 3 -37.84 33.44 -47.56
CA LYS A 3 -37.77 32.94 -46.16
C LYS A 3 -38.96 32.14 -45.63
N THR A 4 -38.79 30.81 -45.60
CA THR A 4 -39.40 29.94 -44.60
C THR A 4 -38.29 29.36 -43.75
N ASP A 5 -38.38 29.68 -42.46
CA ASP A 5 -37.53 29.26 -41.35
C ASP A 5 -37.56 27.75 -41.12
N GLY A 6 -36.44 27.23 -40.60
CA GLY A 6 -36.21 25.82 -40.36
C GLY A 6 -36.90 25.27 -39.12
N ILE A 7 -36.94 23.93 -39.05
CA ILE A 7 -36.96 23.18 -37.80
C ILE A 7 -35.99 22.00 -37.99
N GLY A 8 -34.85 22.10 -37.31
CA GLY A 8 -33.85 21.05 -37.22
C GLY A 8 -34.38 19.87 -36.41
N LYS A 9 -34.04 18.66 -36.87
CA LYS A 9 -34.18 17.43 -36.09
C LYS A 9 -33.11 17.43 -35.00
N GLU A 10 -33.52 17.67 -33.75
CA GLU A 10 -32.71 17.35 -32.59
C GLU A 10 -32.71 15.82 -32.39
N ASN A 11 -31.68 15.16 -32.92
CA ASN A 11 -31.30 13.83 -32.45
C ASN A 11 -30.63 14.00 -31.09
N GLY A 12 -31.42 13.89 -30.03
CA GLY A 12 -30.92 13.76 -28.66
C GLY A 12 -30.15 12.45 -28.52
N SER A 13 -28.85 12.47 -28.79
CA SER A 13 -27.92 11.48 -28.25
C SER A 13 -27.83 11.75 -26.75
N THR A 14 -28.60 11.01 -25.97
CA THR A 14 -28.44 10.93 -24.53
C THR A 14 -27.07 10.32 -24.28
N GLU A 15 -26.04 11.16 -24.16
CA GLU A 15 -24.76 10.73 -23.59
C GLU A 15 -25.05 10.32 -22.16
N GLU A 16 -25.18 9.00 -21.95
CA GLU A 16 -25.12 8.41 -20.63
C GLU A 16 -23.83 8.92 -19.97
N LYS A 17 -23.97 9.85 -19.02
CA LYS A 17 -22.91 10.21 -18.11
C LYS A 17 -22.54 8.96 -17.32
N GLN A 18 -21.61 8.18 -17.86
CA GLN A 18 -20.97 7.10 -17.13
C GLN A 18 -20.36 7.71 -15.88
N SER A 19 -20.99 7.41 -14.74
CA SER A 19 -20.44 7.64 -13.41
C SER A 19 -19.20 6.76 -13.30
N PHE A 20 -18.06 7.31 -13.70
CA PHE A 20 -16.77 6.68 -13.43
C PHE A 20 -16.66 6.59 -11.91
N LYS A 21 -16.42 5.38 -11.38
CA LYS A 21 -15.97 5.24 -9.99
C LYS A 21 -14.76 6.16 -9.82
N ASP A 22 -14.86 7.06 -8.86
CA ASP A 22 -13.93 8.17 -8.62
C ASP A 22 -12.52 7.59 -8.41
N GLY A 23 -11.65 7.71 -9.42
CA GLY A 23 -10.29 7.13 -9.44
C GLY A 23 -10.04 5.99 -10.45
N SER A 24 -11.03 5.55 -11.22
CA SER A 24 -10.80 4.64 -12.36
C SER A 24 -10.15 5.36 -13.56
N ILE A 25 -9.30 4.66 -14.30
CA ILE A 25 -8.67 5.18 -15.52
C ILE A 25 -9.49 4.71 -16.71
N CYS A 26 -10.42 5.55 -17.18
CA CYS A 26 -11.38 5.21 -18.23
C CYS A 26 -12.16 3.92 -17.92
N GLY A 27 -12.62 3.75 -16.67
CA GLY A 27 -13.36 2.56 -16.23
C GLY A 27 -12.49 1.36 -15.82
N TYR A 28 -11.16 1.45 -15.96
CA TYR A 28 -10.23 0.41 -15.51
C TYR A 28 -9.63 0.72 -14.15
N ASN A 29 -9.41 -0.32 -13.33
CA ASN A 29 -8.85 -0.19 -11.99
C ASN A 29 -7.33 0.00 -11.96
N SER A 30 -6.63 -0.19 -13.08
CA SER A 30 -5.20 0.07 -13.20
C SER A 30 -4.77 0.33 -14.63
N LEU A 31 -3.63 1.03 -14.79
CA LEU A 31 -3.00 1.24 -16.09
C LEU A 31 -2.71 -0.09 -16.78
N HIS A 32 -2.24 -1.09 -16.04
CA HIS A 32 -1.98 -2.43 -16.56
C HIS A 32 -3.24 -3.07 -17.17
N ARG A 33 -4.39 -2.97 -16.49
CA ARG A 33 -5.67 -3.51 -17.00
C ARG A 33 -6.17 -2.74 -18.23
N LEU A 34 -6.04 -1.41 -18.23
CA LEU A 34 -6.37 -0.59 -19.38
C LEU A 34 -5.56 -1.01 -20.61
N LEU A 35 -4.23 -1.11 -20.47
CA LEU A 35 -3.34 -1.43 -21.59
C LEU A 35 -3.55 -2.87 -22.09
N SER A 36 -3.62 -3.85 -21.19
CA SER A 36 -3.78 -5.26 -21.56
C SER A 36 -5.13 -5.57 -22.22
N ALA A 37 -6.20 -4.87 -21.84
CA ALA A 37 -7.53 -5.08 -22.41
C ALA A 37 -7.74 -4.39 -23.77
N ASN A 38 -7.00 -3.31 -24.06
CA ASN A 38 -7.26 -2.46 -25.23
C ASN A 38 -6.17 -2.52 -26.31
N LEU A 39 -4.97 -3.00 -26.00
CA LEU A 39 -3.90 -3.13 -26.99
C LEU A 39 -3.86 -4.54 -27.58
N LYS A 40 -3.52 -4.64 -28.87
CA LYS A 40 -3.19 -5.92 -29.50
C LYS A 40 -2.01 -6.58 -28.75
N PRO A 41 -1.95 -7.91 -28.62
CA PRO A 41 -0.94 -8.58 -27.80
C PRO A 41 0.51 -8.16 -28.07
N GLN A 42 0.88 -8.01 -29.35
CA GLN A 42 2.23 -7.57 -29.75
C GLN A 42 2.54 -6.13 -29.31
N LEU A 43 1.58 -5.22 -29.47
CA LEU A 43 1.72 -3.83 -29.02
C LEU A 43 1.75 -3.74 -27.50
N TYR A 44 0.92 -4.51 -26.82
CA TYR A 44 0.92 -4.59 -25.36
C TYR A 44 2.28 -5.06 -24.82
N GLN A 45 2.86 -6.10 -25.44
CA GLN A 45 4.20 -6.59 -25.09
C GLN A 45 5.27 -5.50 -25.26
N GLU A 46 5.25 -4.79 -26.40
CA GLU A 46 6.24 -3.74 -26.68
C GLU A 46 6.08 -2.52 -25.76
N VAL A 47 4.84 -2.07 -25.51
CA VAL A 47 4.56 -1.01 -24.54
C VAL A 47 4.99 -1.43 -23.13
N SER A 48 4.73 -2.68 -22.73
CA SER A 48 5.15 -3.20 -21.43
C SER A 48 6.67 -3.24 -21.31
N ARG A 49 7.38 -3.64 -22.38
CA ARG A 49 8.85 -3.64 -22.43
C ARG A 49 9.42 -2.23 -22.24
N LEU A 50 8.80 -1.21 -22.84
CA LEU A 50 9.25 0.18 -22.73
C LEU A 50 8.94 0.80 -21.36
N LEU A 51 7.76 0.52 -20.80
CA LEU A 51 7.31 1.12 -19.53
C LEU A 51 7.88 0.41 -18.29
N LEU A 52 7.93 -0.91 -18.30
CA LEU A 52 8.30 -1.73 -17.14
C LEU A 52 9.72 -2.33 -17.25
N GLY A 53 10.24 -2.47 -18.46
CA GLY A 53 11.48 -3.18 -18.73
C GLY A 53 11.32 -4.70 -18.78
N LEU A 54 12.46 -5.40 -18.79
CA LEU A 54 12.55 -6.87 -18.78
C LEU A 54 13.33 -7.33 -17.56
N ASN A 55 13.00 -8.52 -17.04
CA ASN A 55 13.77 -9.20 -16.03
C ASN A 55 14.58 -10.32 -16.69
N CYS A 56 15.91 -10.18 -16.72
CA CYS A 56 16.83 -11.12 -17.39
C CYS A 56 16.41 -11.45 -18.84
N GLY A 57 16.03 -10.43 -19.62
CA GLY A 57 15.62 -10.60 -21.02
C GLY A 57 14.20 -11.13 -21.24
N THR A 58 13.44 -11.38 -20.18
CA THR A 58 12.06 -11.89 -20.25
C THR A 58 11.07 -10.96 -19.55
N THR A 59 9.78 -11.11 -19.85
CA THR A 59 8.73 -10.38 -19.12
C THR A 59 8.67 -10.87 -17.68
N LEU A 60 8.34 -9.97 -16.76
CA LEU A 60 8.21 -10.29 -15.33
C LEU A 60 7.26 -11.47 -15.11
N GLU A 61 7.75 -12.51 -14.43
CA GLU A 61 7.00 -13.72 -14.13
C GLU A 61 6.01 -13.46 -12.99
N THR A 62 4.78 -13.95 -13.13
CA THR A 62 3.76 -13.90 -12.08
C THR A 62 3.75 -15.21 -11.30
N ILE A 63 3.75 -15.12 -9.97
CA ILE A 63 3.64 -16.26 -9.08
C ILE A 63 2.17 -16.46 -8.73
N VAL A 64 1.67 -17.69 -8.85
CA VAL A 64 0.32 -18.04 -8.36
C VAL A 64 0.35 -18.14 -6.84
N PRO A 65 -0.39 -17.30 -6.09
CA PRO A 65 -0.42 -17.40 -4.63
C PRO A 65 -1.05 -18.72 -4.17
N PRO A 66 -0.65 -19.26 -3.00
CA PRO A 66 -1.23 -20.47 -2.44
C PRO A 66 -2.70 -20.25 -2.07
N GLU A 67 -3.49 -21.32 -2.05
CA GLU A 67 -4.94 -21.26 -1.81
C GLU A 67 -5.29 -20.62 -0.47
N SER A 68 -4.48 -20.88 0.57
CA SER A 68 -4.63 -20.25 1.89
C SER A 68 -4.60 -18.72 1.82
N ALA A 69 -3.74 -18.15 0.97
CA ALA A 69 -3.61 -16.72 0.80
C ALA A 69 -4.74 -16.14 -0.05
N LYS A 70 -5.15 -16.87 -1.11
CA LYS A 70 -6.30 -16.49 -1.95
C LYS A 70 -7.61 -16.49 -1.16
N ALA A 71 -7.79 -17.46 -0.28
CA ALA A 71 -8.95 -17.54 0.60
C ALA A 71 -9.01 -16.32 1.55
N LEU A 72 -7.87 -15.90 2.12
CA LEU A 72 -7.79 -14.68 2.93
C LEU A 72 -8.07 -13.43 2.12
N SER A 73 -7.47 -13.31 0.92
CA SER A 73 -7.69 -12.21 -0.02
C SER A 73 -9.15 -12.06 -0.41
N SER A 74 -9.83 -13.17 -0.70
CA SER A 74 -11.25 -13.17 -1.07
C SER A 74 -12.14 -12.85 0.13
N LYS A 75 -11.86 -13.45 1.30
CA LYS A 75 -12.65 -13.26 2.52
C LYS A 75 -12.57 -11.84 3.07
N HIS A 76 -11.42 -11.20 2.95
CA HIS A 76 -11.14 -9.86 3.50
C HIS A 76 -11.02 -8.77 2.42
N GLU A 77 -11.40 -9.10 1.19
CA GLU A 77 -11.54 -8.17 0.05
C GLU A 77 -10.30 -7.29 -0.19
N PHE A 78 -9.13 -7.91 -0.33
CA PHE A 78 -7.91 -7.21 -0.70
C PHE A 78 -7.23 -7.83 -1.92
N ASP A 79 -6.60 -6.99 -2.75
CA ASP A 79 -5.83 -7.44 -3.91
C ASP A 79 -4.57 -8.21 -3.47
N LEU A 80 -4.32 -9.34 -4.12
CA LEU A 80 -3.12 -10.15 -3.90
C LEU A 80 -2.42 -10.42 -5.23
N GLN A 81 -1.19 -9.95 -5.35
CA GLN A 81 -0.33 -10.17 -6.52
C GLN A 81 1.06 -10.58 -6.07
N ALA A 82 1.70 -11.47 -6.82
CA ALA A 82 3.05 -11.93 -6.54
C ALA A 82 3.82 -12.04 -7.85
N PHE A 83 5.06 -11.56 -7.84
CA PHE A 83 5.94 -11.51 -9.00
C PHE A 83 7.30 -12.05 -8.64
N LYS A 84 8.03 -12.55 -9.64
CA LYS A 84 9.38 -13.10 -9.47
C LYS A 84 10.37 -12.31 -10.30
N PHE A 85 11.34 -11.72 -9.61
CA PHE A 85 12.54 -11.17 -10.21
C PHE A 85 13.64 -12.22 -10.08
N SER A 86 14.14 -12.67 -11.22
CA SER A 86 15.26 -13.61 -11.32
C SER A 86 16.57 -12.87 -11.53
N ALA A 87 17.66 -13.58 -11.26
CA ALA A 87 19.03 -13.21 -11.58
C ALA A 87 19.72 -14.44 -12.18
N ASP A 88 20.88 -14.23 -12.82
CA ASP A 88 21.69 -15.34 -13.31
C ASP A 88 22.13 -16.24 -12.15
N LYS A 89 22.12 -17.55 -12.38
CA LYS A 89 22.47 -18.52 -11.35
C LYS A 89 23.95 -18.38 -10.99
N GLU A 90 24.22 -18.02 -9.74
CA GLU A 90 25.57 -18.12 -9.17
C GLU A 90 25.85 -19.57 -8.77
N LEU A 91 27.11 -20.02 -8.91
CA LEU A 91 27.54 -21.37 -8.52
C LEU A 91 27.88 -21.48 -7.02
N LEU A 92 28.12 -20.34 -6.36
CA LEU A 92 28.64 -20.29 -4.98
C LEU A 92 27.65 -19.71 -3.98
N ARG A 93 26.49 -19.22 -4.43
CA ARG A 93 25.49 -18.58 -3.56
C ARG A 93 24.09 -19.02 -3.95
N GLU A 94 23.28 -19.30 -2.93
CA GLU A 94 21.85 -19.59 -3.09
C GLU A 94 21.06 -18.28 -2.99
N PRO A 95 20.29 -17.89 -4.03
CA PRO A 95 19.50 -16.68 -4.01
C PRO A 95 18.04 -16.97 -3.70
N GLN A 96 17.54 -16.59 -2.52
CA GLN A 96 16.10 -16.33 -2.41
C GLN A 96 15.74 -15.45 -1.22
N VAL A 97 15.07 -14.33 -1.51
CA VAL A 97 14.35 -13.53 -0.53
C VAL A 97 12.99 -13.18 -1.13
N ARG A 98 11.93 -13.36 -0.35
CA ARG A 98 10.58 -12.90 -0.69
C ARG A 98 10.26 -11.65 0.12
N ALA A 99 10.06 -10.53 -0.57
CA ALA A 99 9.57 -9.30 0.02
C ALA A 99 8.04 -9.20 -0.13
N GLY A 100 7.38 -8.61 0.87
CA GLY A 100 5.96 -8.28 0.85
C GLY A 100 5.77 -6.78 1.08
N LEU A 101 4.83 -6.19 0.34
CA LEU A 101 4.46 -4.78 0.46
C LEU A 101 2.97 -4.70 0.73
N ILE A 102 2.56 -3.97 1.77
CA ILE A 102 1.16 -3.76 2.09
C ILE A 102 0.81 -2.29 1.93
N LYS A 103 -0.26 -2.05 1.16
CA LYS A 103 -0.93 -0.76 1.04
C LYS A 103 -2.38 -0.94 1.49
N ASN A 104 -2.88 -0.03 2.32
CA ASN A 104 -4.25 -0.04 2.82
C ASN A 104 -4.81 1.38 2.99
N SER A 105 -6.14 1.48 2.98
CA SER A 105 -6.86 2.65 3.50
C SER A 105 -7.11 2.51 5.00
N ILE A 106 -7.45 3.62 5.67
CA ILE A 106 -8.01 3.60 7.03
C ILE A 106 -9.31 2.78 7.07
N ALA A 107 -9.67 2.30 8.26
CA ALA A 107 -10.81 1.39 8.44
C ALA A 107 -12.08 2.08 8.98
N LEU A 108 -11.94 3.20 9.71
CA LEU A 108 -13.06 3.97 10.26
C LEU A 108 -12.94 5.46 9.90
N PRO A 109 -14.05 6.22 9.97
CA PRO A 109 -14.02 7.67 9.78
C PRO A 109 -13.07 8.37 10.77
N THR A 110 -12.49 9.48 10.33
CA THR A 110 -11.53 10.27 11.13
C THR A 110 -12.16 10.94 12.35
N THR A 111 -13.49 10.95 12.45
CA THR A 111 -14.29 11.44 13.58
C THR A 111 -14.53 10.39 14.66
N ALA A 112 -14.25 9.11 14.40
CA ALA A 112 -14.38 8.06 15.40
C ALA A 112 -13.32 8.21 16.51
N PRO A 113 -13.52 7.61 17.70
CA PRO A 113 -12.50 7.61 18.75
C PRO A 113 -11.17 7.03 18.26
N PHE A 114 -10.03 7.63 18.66
CA PHE A 114 -8.71 7.20 18.20
C PHE A 114 -8.38 5.75 18.58
N SER A 115 -8.86 5.26 19.73
CA SER A 115 -8.75 3.85 20.12
C SER A 115 -9.36 2.91 19.08
N ASP A 116 -10.54 3.27 18.59
CA ASP A 116 -11.34 2.44 17.71
C ASP A 116 -10.76 2.46 16.30
N GLN A 117 -10.30 3.64 15.84
CA GLN A 117 -9.59 3.77 14.57
C GLN A 117 -8.36 2.85 14.49
N LYS A 118 -7.52 2.84 15.53
CA LYS A 118 -6.35 1.94 15.60
C LYS A 118 -6.75 0.47 15.60
N LYS A 119 -7.73 0.11 16.44
CA LYS A 119 -8.22 -1.27 16.56
C LYS A 119 -8.74 -1.78 15.21
N ALA A 120 -9.52 -0.97 14.51
CA ALA A 120 -10.04 -1.32 13.19
C ALA A 120 -8.92 -1.49 12.14
N ILE A 121 -7.84 -0.71 12.23
CA ILE A 121 -6.66 -0.90 11.37
C ILE A 121 -5.94 -2.23 11.70
N PHE A 122 -5.80 -2.59 12.98
CA PHE A 122 -5.21 -3.88 13.38
C PHE A 122 -6.06 -5.06 12.87
N GLU A 123 -7.37 -4.99 13.03
CA GLU A 123 -8.32 -6.00 12.54
C GLU A 123 -8.27 -6.15 11.02
N LYS A 124 -8.09 -5.03 10.29
CA LYS A 124 -7.94 -5.03 8.83
C LYS A 124 -6.61 -5.61 8.38
N LEU A 125 -5.51 -5.25 9.04
CA LEU A 125 -4.16 -5.65 8.61
C LEU A 125 -3.75 -7.05 9.07
N GLY A 126 -4.28 -7.55 10.19
CA GLY A 126 -3.97 -8.89 10.69
C GLY A 126 -4.13 -9.99 9.63
N PRO A 127 -5.27 -10.06 8.92
CA PRO A 127 -5.46 -11.02 7.83
C PRO A 127 -4.52 -10.80 6.63
N ILE A 128 -4.20 -9.55 6.29
CA ILE A 128 -3.30 -9.21 5.17
C ILE A 128 -1.86 -9.65 5.49
N ILE A 129 -1.38 -9.36 6.70
CA ILE A 129 -0.09 -9.83 7.22
C ILE A 129 -0.09 -11.37 7.30
N GLY A 130 -1.22 -11.97 7.71
CA GLY A 130 -1.43 -13.41 7.71
C GLY A 130 -1.26 -14.04 6.33
N ALA A 131 -1.86 -13.42 5.29
CA ALA A 131 -1.69 -13.87 3.92
C ALA A 131 -0.23 -13.79 3.48
N ALA A 132 0.47 -12.67 3.75
CA ALA A 132 1.90 -12.52 3.47
C ALA A 132 2.73 -13.63 4.15
N GLY A 133 2.44 -13.94 5.42
CA GLY A 133 3.05 -15.06 6.13
C GLY A 133 2.83 -16.41 5.44
N THR A 134 1.62 -16.69 4.96
CA THR A 134 1.33 -17.94 4.22
C THR A 134 2.00 -18.03 2.85
N LEU A 135 2.38 -16.89 2.24
CA LEU A 135 3.22 -16.85 1.04
C LEU A 135 4.70 -17.10 1.32
N GLY A 136 5.11 -17.23 2.58
CA GLY A 136 6.52 -17.34 2.98
C GLY A 136 7.29 -16.05 2.74
N VAL A 137 6.67 -14.89 2.97
CA VAL A 137 7.37 -13.60 2.94
C VAL A 137 8.42 -13.55 4.04
N ASN A 138 9.65 -13.20 3.68
CA ASN A 138 10.76 -13.07 4.63
C ASN A 138 10.87 -11.66 5.19
N ILE A 139 10.55 -10.64 4.38
CA ILE A 139 10.62 -9.22 4.75
C ILE A 139 9.31 -8.55 4.34
N LEU A 140 8.54 -8.04 5.29
CA LEU A 140 7.28 -7.35 5.07
C LEU A 140 7.39 -5.87 5.41
N CYS A 141 6.91 -5.00 4.52
CA CYS A 141 6.89 -3.56 4.73
C CYS A 141 5.45 -3.02 4.72
N LEU A 142 5.12 -2.24 5.76
CA LEU A 142 3.88 -1.48 5.85
C LEU A 142 4.09 -0.05 5.32
N GLN A 143 3.01 0.58 4.87
CA GLN A 143 3.05 1.97 4.41
C GLN A 143 3.40 2.96 5.54
N GLU A 144 3.73 4.19 5.14
CA GLU A 144 4.01 5.30 6.06
C GLU A 144 2.83 5.56 7.02
N ALA A 145 3.16 5.74 8.31
CA ALA A 145 2.19 6.08 9.35
C ALA A 145 0.92 5.20 9.33
N TRP A 146 1.07 3.90 9.05
CA TRP A 146 -0.03 2.97 8.73
C TRP A 146 -1.14 2.87 9.78
N MET A 147 -0.86 3.25 11.03
CA MET A 147 -1.80 3.21 12.16
C MET A 147 -2.72 4.42 12.29
N MET A 148 -2.58 5.42 11.41
CA MET A 148 -3.36 6.65 11.53
C MET A 148 -3.81 7.17 10.17
N PRO A 149 -4.89 7.97 10.12
CA PRO A 149 -5.13 8.83 8.97
C PRO A 149 -3.93 9.74 8.75
N PHE A 150 -3.65 10.08 7.49
CA PHE A 150 -2.61 11.05 7.15
C PHE A 150 -3.09 12.48 7.45
N ALA A 151 -3.27 12.78 8.74
CA ALA A 151 -3.94 13.98 9.24
C ALA A 151 -3.04 15.22 9.27
N PHE A 152 -1.80 15.11 8.78
CA PHE A 152 -0.84 16.21 8.78
C PHE A 152 -1.32 17.44 7.97
N CYS A 153 -2.24 17.23 7.03
CA CYS A 153 -2.93 18.31 6.31
C CYS A 153 -3.72 19.27 7.21
N THR A 154 -4.29 18.76 8.31
CA THR A 154 -5.13 19.56 9.23
C THR A 154 -4.33 20.51 10.10
N ARG A 155 -3.05 20.20 10.35
CA ARG A 155 -2.14 20.92 11.28
C ARG A 155 -2.61 20.93 12.75
N GLU A 156 -3.61 20.14 13.11
CA GLU A 156 -4.15 20.05 14.47
C GLU A 156 -3.32 19.11 15.37
N LYS A 157 -2.92 19.58 16.56
CA LYS A 157 -2.07 18.78 17.46
C LYS A 157 -2.76 17.61 18.15
N ARG A 158 -4.10 17.51 18.08
CA ARG A 158 -4.84 16.35 18.63
C ARG A 158 -4.39 15.03 18.01
N TRP A 159 -3.97 15.03 16.74
CA TRP A 159 -3.49 13.84 16.04
C TRP A 159 -2.19 13.27 16.62
N CYS A 160 -1.45 14.03 17.44
CA CYS A 160 -0.27 13.56 18.16
C CYS A 160 -0.59 12.47 19.21
N GLU A 161 -1.86 12.21 19.52
CA GLU A 161 -2.28 11.07 20.36
C GLU A 161 -2.04 9.71 19.70
N PHE A 162 -1.97 9.66 18.36
CA PHE A 162 -1.52 8.47 17.63
C PHE A 162 -0.03 8.18 17.83
N ALA A 163 0.75 9.13 18.35
CA ALA A 163 2.18 8.94 18.54
C ALA A 163 2.48 7.95 19.68
N LYS A 164 3.32 6.94 19.39
CA LYS A 164 3.61 5.82 20.30
C LYS A 164 5.11 5.65 20.52
N PRO A 165 5.56 5.12 21.67
CA PRO A 165 6.94 4.71 21.82
C PRO A 165 7.24 3.55 20.85
N VAL A 166 8.51 3.38 20.47
CA VAL A 166 8.92 2.36 19.49
C VAL A 166 8.67 0.92 19.94
N ASN A 167 8.53 0.68 21.24
CA ASN A 167 8.17 -0.60 21.84
C ASN A 167 6.68 -0.66 22.27
N GLY A 168 5.84 0.23 21.74
CA GLY A 168 4.42 0.31 22.04
C GLY A 168 3.57 -0.78 21.36
N GLU A 169 2.25 -0.63 21.51
CA GLU A 169 1.22 -1.58 21.05
C GLU A 169 1.37 -2.00 19.58
N SER A 170 1.82 -1.09 18.72
CA SER A 170 2.04 -1.33 17.29
C SER A 170 3.13 -2.35 17.03
N THR A 171 4.22 -2.24 17.78
CA THR A 171 5.38 -3.11 17.66
C THR A 171 5.05 -4.46 18.26
N GLN A 172 4.38 -4.47 19.42
CA GLN A 172 3.91 -5.71 20.07
C GLN A 172 2.99 -6.52 19.15
N PHE A 173 2.01 -5.87 18.54
CA PHE A 173 1.13 -6.49 17.55
C PHE A 173 1.91 -7.14 16.40
N LEU A 174 2.92 -6.45 15.86
CA LEU A 174 3.72 -6.97 14.75
C LEU A 174 4.74 -8.03 15.18
N GLN A 175 5.25 -7.99 16.42
CA GLN A 175 6.17 -8.99 16.96
C GLN A 175 5.54 -10.39 16.96
N GLU A 176 4.24 -10.50 17.22
CA GLU A 176 3.51 -11.78 17.15
C GLU A 176 3.57 -12.39 15.74
N PHE A 177 3.37 -11.58 14.70
CA PHE A 177 3.46 -12.02 13.31
C PHE A 177 4.89 -12.32 12.88
N ALA A 178 5.85 -11.51 13.32
CA ALA A 178 7.26 -11.71 13.03
C ALA A 178 7.74 -13.08 13.55
N LEU A 179 7.40 -13.42 14.79
CA LEU A 179 7.67 -14.72 15.40
C LEU A 179 6.93 -15.85 14.71
N LYS A 180 5.62 -15.69 14.49
CA LYS A 180 4.77 -16.74 13.92
C LYS A 180 5.22 -17.17 12.52
N TYR A 181 5.67 -16.22 11.71
CA TYR A 181 6.02 -16.47 10.31
C TYR A 181 7.52 -16.44 10.02
N ASN A 182 8.37 -16.32 11.05
CA ASN A 182 9.82 -16.15 10.89
C ASN A 182 10.16 -15.04 9.89
N MET A 183 9.54 -13.87 10.09
CA MET A 183 9.48 -12.77 9.13
C MET A 183 9.98 -11.47 9.74
N VAL A 184 10.86 -10.75 9.04
CA VAL A 184 11.26 -9.38 9.39
C VAL A 184 10.14 -8.42 9.00
N ILE A 185 9.75 -7.50 9.89
CA ILE A 185 8.69 -6.53 9.62
C ILE A 185 9.21 -5.10 9.77
N ILE A 186 8.97 -4.29 8.75
CA ILE A 186 9.32 -2.87 8.69
C ILE A 186 8.04 -2.06 8.92
N SER A 187 8.01 -1.31 10.04
CA SER A 187 6.83 -0.60 10.52
C SER A 187 7.10 0.91 10.64
N SER A 188 6.48 1.71 9.77
CA SER A 188 6.54 3.18 9.85
C SER A 188 5.43 3.73 10.74
N ILE A 189 5.80 4.42 11.82
CA ILE A 189 4.90 4.97 12.84
C ILE A 189 5.22 6.44 13.14
N LEU A 190 4.26 7.15 13.72
CA LEU A 190 4.53 8.38 14.46
C LEU A 190 5.08 8.00 15.83
N GLU A 191 6.38 8.23 16.05
CA GLU A 191 7.05 7.96 17.32
C GLU A 191 6.80 9.09 18.31
N ARG A 192 6.58 8.75 19.58
CA ARG A 192 6.75 9.65 20.73
C ARG A 192 7.97 9.20 21.52
N ASP A 193 9.04 9.99 21.48
CA ASP A 193 10.28 9.69 22.17
C ASP A 193 10.19 10.08 23.66
N ILE A 194 9.81 9.12 24.49
CA ILE A 194 9.65 9.33 25.94
C ILE A 194 10.94 9.71 26.66
N ASN A 195 12.11 9.36 26.10
CA ASN A 195 13.42 9.63 26.71
C ASN A 195 13.91 11.04 26.37
N ASN A 196 13.55 11.54 25.20
CA ASN A 196 13.96 12.85 24.70
C ASN A 196 12.78 13.82 24.66
N GLY A 197 12.23 14.14 25.83
CA GLY A 197 11.26 15.23 26.00
C GLY A 197 9.89 14.99 25.36
N LYS A 198 9.51 13.73 25.09
CA LYS A 198 8.26 13.35 24.40
C LYS A 198 8.14 13.96 22.99
N THR A 199 9.28 14.18 22.32
CA THR A 199 9.36 14.69 20.95
C THR A 199 8.76 13.71 19.94
N HIS A 200 8.18 14.25 18.86
CA HIS A 200 7.54 13.47 17.82
C HIS A 200 8.48 13.23 16.63
N TRP A 201 8.47 12.02 16.08
CA TRP A 201 9.30 11.67 14.94
C TRP A 201 8.57 10.73 13.99
N ASN A 202 8.66 10.99 12.69
CA ASN A 202 8.30 9.99 11.69
C ASN A 202 9.40 8.92 11.67
N THR A 203 9.06 7.70 12.07
CA THR A 203 10.03 6.67 12.42
C THR A 203 9.67 5.32 11.86
N THR A 204 10.63 4.68 11.20
CA THR A 204 10.58 3.28 10.80
C THR A 204 11.23 2.43 11.89
N VAL A 205 10.49 1.47 12.43
CA VAL A 205 10.97 0.45 13.37
C VAL A 205 11.20 -0.85 12.58
N ILE A 206 12.35 -1.47 12.79
CA ILE A 206 12.71 -2.76 12.17
C ILE A 206 12.55 -3.85 13.24
N ILE A 207 11.60 -4.74 13.02
CA ILE A 207 11.29 -5.88 13.89
C ILE A 207 11.90 -7.11 13.26
N GLY A 208 12.82 -7.78 13.97
CA GLY A 208 13.46 -9.00 13.53
C GLY A 208 12.49 -10.19 13.56
N ASN A 209 12.85 -11.24 12.83
CA ASN A 209 12.10 -12.49 12.73
C ASN A 209 12.00 -13.27 14.06
N CYS A 210 12.89 -13.03 15.02
CA CYS A 210 12.76 -13.53 16.40
C CYS A 210 11.98 -12.57 17.32
N GLY A 211 11.27 -11.60 16.75
CA GLY A 211 10.46 -10.63 17.48
C GLY A 211 11.27 -9.55 18.21
N ASN A 212 12.59 -9.49 18.10
CA ASN A 212 13.36 -8.40 18.69
C ASN A 212 13.22 -7.10 17.88
N ILE A 213 13.36 -5.94 18.51
CA ILE A 213 13.56 -4.68 17.79
C ILE A 213 15.03 -4.63 17.37
N ILE A 214 15.31 -4.73 16.07
CA ILE A 214 16.68 -4.62 15.53
C ILE A 214 17.16 -3.18 15.64
N GLY A 215 16.27 -2.22 15.35
CA GLY A 215 16.59 -0.81 15.42
C GLY A 215 15.47 0.06 14.89
N LYS A 216 15.77 1.36 14.76
CA LYS A 216 14.86 2.36 14.21
C LYS A 216 15.60 3.35 13.32
N HIS A 217 14.89 3.93 12.36
CA HIS A 217 15.36 5.01 11.50
C HIS A 217 14.34 6.13 11.46
N ARG A 218 14.78 7.38 11.63
CA ARG A 218 13.92 8.58 11.59
C ARG A 218 14.02 9.26 10.24
N LYS A 219 12.90 9.78 9.74
CA LYS A 219 12.81 10.45 8.44
C LYS A 219 13.80 11.61 8.35
N ASN A 220 14.76 11.51 7.43
CA ASN A 220 15.82 12.52 7.26
C ASN A 220 15.32 13.83 6.65
N HIS A 221 14.37 13.74 5.71
CA HIS A 221 13.88 14.89 4.95
C HIS A 221 12.38 15.09 5.23
N ILE A 222 12.05 16.21 5.88
CA ILE A 222 10.68 16.51 6.31
C ILE A 222 10.02 17.47 5.32
N PRO A 223 8.94 17.05 4.62
CA PRO A 223 8.26 17.89 3.65
C PRO A 223 7.51 19.05 4.32
N ARG A 224 7.32 20.12 3.53
CA ARG A 224 6.61 21.35 3.94
C ARG A 224 5.63 21.86 2.87
N VAL A 225 5.32 21.05 1.87
CA VAL A 225 4.64 21.50 0.64
C VAL A 225 3.16 21.15 0.68
N GLY A 226 2.30 22.15 0.46
CA GLY A 226 0.85 21.97 0.38
C GLY A 226 0.26 21.35 1.65
N ASP A 227 -0.44 20.23 1.48
CA ASP A 227 -1.06 19.48 2.57
C ASP A 227 -0.06 18.63 3.38
N PHE A 228 1.16 18.43 2.88
CA PHE A 228 2.22 17.70 3.56
C PHE A 228 2.96 18.62 4.57
N ASN A 229 2.25 19.05 5.61
CA ASN A 229 2.77 19.94 6.66
C ASN A 229 3.42 19.18 7.83
N GLU A 230 4.21 18.15 7.51
CA GLU A 230 4.85 17.29 8.53
C GLU A 230 5.77 18.07 9.47
N SER A 231 6.43 19.13 8.99
CA SER A 231 7.33 19.94 9.82
C SER A 231 6.66 20.67 10.98
N ARG A 232 5.32 20.74 10.99
CA ARG A 232 4.58 21.33 12.12
C ARG A 232 4.37 20.35 13.25
N TYR A 233 4.54 19.05 13.03
CA TYR A 233 4.23 18.00 13.99
C TYR A 233 5.41 17.73 14.92
#